data_AF-A0A3D0UUN7-F1
#
_entry.id   AF-A0A3D0UUN7-F1
#
_cell.length_a   1.000
_cell.length_b   1.000
_cell.length_c   1.000
_cell.angle_alpha   90.00
_cell.angle_beta   90.00
_cell.angle_gamma   90.00
#
_symmetry.space_group_name_H-M   'P 1'
#
loop_
_entity.id
_entity.type
_entity.pdbx_description
1 polymer ?
#
loop_
_entity_poly.entity_id
_entity_poly.type
_entity_poly.pdbx_seq_one_letter_code
_entity_poly.pdbx_strand_id
1 'polypeptide(L)'
;MRNVVLSLVEYPNATLMHILRVLIDKNFREEVVSNVKDSVVLKFWRTEFDKWNDKQRDEAIAPITNKVGQFLSSKLVRNIFGQPKSRLNLRKAMDEGKILLVNLSKGKVGEDNANMIGSLLVTKFQIDAMSRADIPAHMRKPFYLYIDEFQNFMTGGASFASILSEARKYKLALIVANQYISQLEEDVKDAIFGNVGSTICMTI
;
A
#
# COMPACT_ATOMS: atom_id res chain seq x y z
N MET A 1 10.66 -11.47 1.32
CA MET A 1 9.73 -10.41 1.80
C MET A 1 8.46 -10.98 2.42
N ARG A 2 7.69 -11.85 1.73
CA ARG A 2 6.42 -12.42 2.24
C ARG A 2 6.49 -12.99 3.67
N ASN A 3 7.44 -13.89 3.94
CA ASN A 3 7.56 -14.53 5.26
C ASN A 3 7.88 -13.54 6.39
N VAL A 4 8.62 -12.47 6.10
CA VAL A 4 8.89 -11.38 7.07
C VAL A 4 7.59 -10.68 7.45
N VAL A 5 6.78 -10.29 6.46
CA VAL A 5 5.51 -9.59 6.70
C VAL A 5 4.54 -10.48 7.47
N LEU A 6 4.40 -11.75 7.07
CA LEU A 6 3.53 -12.70 7.77
C LEU A 6 3.93 -12.89 9.24
N SER A 7 5.23 -12.99 9.50
CA SER A 7 5.74 -13.11 10.88
C SER A 7 5.39 -11.88 11.72
N LEU A 8 5.46 -10.69 11.11
CA LEU A 8 5.14 -9.43 11.79
C LEU A 8 3.64 -9.24 12.00
N VAL A 9 2.77 -9.81 11.17
CA VAL A 9 1.31 -9.76 11.41
C VAL A 9 0.93 -10.46 12.72
N GLU A 10 1.64 -11.52 13.08
CA GLU A 10 1.44 -12.26 14.32
C GLU A 10 2.18 -11.65 15.52
N TYR A 11 3.07 -10.69 15.30
CA TYR A 11 3.84 -10.03 16.35
C TYR A 11 3.09 -8.83 16.92
N PRO A 12 2.96 -8.70 18.26
CA PRO A 12 2.21 -7.60 18.88
C PRO A 12 2.81 -6.23 18.54
N ASN A 13 1.94 -5.27 18.20
CA ASN A 13 2.31 -3.89 17.91
C ASN A 13 3.37 -3.77 16.78
N ALA A 14 3.35 -4.67 15.80
CA ALA A 14 4.27 -4.60 14.70
C ALA A 14 4.11 -3.33 13.86
N THR A 15 5.23 -2.81 13.35
CA THR A 15 5.27 -1.63 12.47
C THR A 15 6.14 -1.93 11.27
N LEU A 16 6.09 -1.07 10.25
CA LEU A 16 6.94 -1.23 9.06
C LEU A 16 8.44 -1.19 9.40
N MET A 17 8.81 -0.51 10.49
CA MET A 17 10.18 -0.45 10.99
C MET A 17 10.74 -1.81 11.38
N HIS A 18 9.87 -2.74 11.81
CA HIS A 18 10.30 -4.06 12.24
C HIS A 18 10.74 -4.95 11.07
N ILE A 19 10.36 -4.64 9.82
CA ILE A 19 10.80 -5.42 8.64
C ILE A 19 12.32 -5.46 8.56
N LEU A 20 12.98 -4.30 8.68
CA LEU A 20 14.44 -4.22 8.62
C LEU A 20 15.07 -4.93 9.82
N ARG A 21 14.48 -4.74 11.00
CA ARG A 21 15.00 -5.28 12.25
C ARG A 21 14.97 -6.81 12.26
N VAL A 22 13.89 -7.45 11.80
CA VAL A 22 13.80 -8.93 11.69
C VAL A 22 14.90 -9.51 10.79
N LEU A 23 15.28 -8.78 9.74
CA LEU A 23 16.28 -9.27 8.78
C LEU A 23 17.71 -9.19 9.33
N ILE A 24 18.01 -8.16 10.12
CA ILE A 24 19.38 -7.81 10.54
C ILE A 24 19.67 -8.24 11.99
N ASP A 25 18.71 -8.09 12.90
CA ASP A 25 18.86 -8.39 14.33
C ASP A 25 18.36 -9.81 14.62
N LYS A 26 19.29 -10.72 14.86
CA LYS A 26 18.98 -12.14 15.16
C LYS A 26 18.14 -12.29 16.44
N ASN A 27 18.42 -11.50 17.48
CA ASN A 27 17.72 -11.62 18.76
C ASN A 27 16.26 -11.18 18.61
N PHE A 28 16.04 -10.04 17.94
CA PHE A 28 14.68 -9.59 17.64
C PHE A 28 13.95 -10.53 16.69
N ARG A 29 14.65 -11.13 15.71
CA ARG A 29 14.06 -12.16 14.85
C ARG A 29 13.55 -13.35 15.66
N GLU A 30 14.32 -13.87 16.60
CA GLU A 30 13.90 -14.98 17.47
C GLU A 30 12.67 -14.61 18.30
N GLU A 31 12.63 -13.39 18.83
CA GLU A 31 11.46 -12.86 19.55
C GLU A 31 10.21 -12.86 18.64
N VAL A 32 10.33 -12.34 17.41
CA VAL A 32 9.23 -12.32 16.44
C VAL A 32 8.80 -13.74 16.05
N VAL A 33 9.75 -14.62 15.74
CA VAL A 33 9.50 -16.01 15.32
C VAL A 33 8.81 -16.81 16.42
N SER A 34 9.08 -16.51 17.70
CA SER A 34 8.41 -17.18 18.83
C SER A 34 6.90 -16.91 18.92
N ASN A 35 6.42 -15.83 18.27
CA ASN A 35 5.00 -15.50 18.19
C ASN A 35 4.30 -16.12 16.97
N VAL A 36 5.04 -16.66 16.01
CA VAL A 36 4.50 -17.20 14.76
C VAL A 36 3.86 -18.57 14.98
N LYS A 37 2.62 -18.72 14.54
CA LYS A 37 1.84 -19.97 14.60
C LYS A 37 1.81 -20.71 13.27
N ASP A 38 1.98 -20.00 12.15
CA ASP A 38 2.03 -20.60 10.82
C ASP A 38 3.27 -21.51 10.67
N SER A 39 3.03 -22.81 10.49
CA SER A 39 4.07 -23.83 10.38
C SER A 39 4.97 -23.68 9.15
N VAL A 40 4.44 -23.12 8.05
CA VAL A 40 5.20 -22.85 6.82
C VAL A 40 6.16 -21.68 7.06
N VAL A 41 5.70 -20.62 7.72
CA VAL A 41 6.55 -19.47 8.07
C VAL A 41 7.62 -19.87 9.08
N LEU A 42 7.28 -20.67 10.09
CA LEU A 42 8.25 -21.23 11.04
C LEU A 42 9.31 -22.08 10.35
N LYS A 43 8.91 -22.95 9.42
CA LYS A 43 9.85 -23.79 8.66
C LYS A 43 10.86 -22.93 7.90
N PHE A 44 10.41 -21.88 7.22
CA PHE A 44 11.32 -20.97 6.52
C PHE A 44 12.40 -20.42 7.45
N TRP A 45 12.03 -19.90 8.62
CA TRP A 45 13.00 -19.32 9.56
C TRP A 45 13.97 -20.37 10.11
N ARG A 46 13.42 -21.47 10.65
CA ARG A 46 14.19 -22.50 11.36
C ARG A 46 15.02 -23.40 10.46
N THR A 47 14.63 -23.57 9.19
CA THR A 47 15.23 -24.60 8.32
C THR A 47 15.87 -24.05 7.06
N GLU A 48 15.49 -22.86 6.59
CA GLU A 48 16.06 -22.23 5.40
C GLU A 48 16.94 -21.04 5.79
N PHE A 49 16.35 -20.00 6.40
CA PHE A 49 17.03 -18.75 6.70
C PHE A 49 18.18 -18.89 7.71
N ASP A 50 17.99 -19.70 8.76
CA ASP A 50 19.03 -19.95 9.77
C ASP A 50 20.21 -20.78 9.23
N LYS A 51 20.02 -21.54 8.14
CA LYS A 51 21.08 -22.33 7.50
C LYS A 51 21.91 -21.54 6.50
N TRP A 52 21.44 -20.38 6.06
CA TRP A 52 22.21 -19.52 5.17
C TRP A 52 23.48 -19.03 5.87
N ASN A 53 24.59 -19.08 5.15
CA ASN A 53 25.80 -18.37 5.58
C ASN A 53 25.60 -16.86 5.45
N ASP A 54 26.51 -16.07 6.04
CA ASP A 54 26.35 -14.62 6.10
C ASP A 54 26.28 -13.97 4.71
N LYS A 55 27.09 -14.43 3.76
CA LYS A 55 27.07 -13.92 2.38
C LYS A 55 25.72 -14.17 1.69
N GLN A 56 25.20 -15.40 1.78
CA GLN A 56 23.90 -15.75 1.21
C GLN A 56 22.77 -14.92 1.84
N ARG A 57 22.84 -14.71 3.16
CA ARG A 57 21.86 -13.90 3.86
C ARG A 57 21.90 -12.45 3.40
N ASP A 58 23.09 -11.85 3.33
CA ASP A 58 23.28 -10.46 2.92
C ASP A 58 22.78 -10.23 1.49
N GLU A 59 23.13 -11.13 0.56
CA GLU A 59 22.65 -11.08 -0.83
C GLU A 59 21.12 -11.20 -0.93
N ALA A 60 20.51 -12.09 -0.11
CA ALA A 60 19.07 -12.30 -0.12
C ALA A 60 18.28 -11.14 0.50
N ILE A 61 18.82 -10.48 1.54
CA ILE A 61 18.12 -9.38 2.23
C ILE A 61 18.40 -8.01 1.60
N ALA A 62 19.53 -7.81 0.92
CA ALA A 62 19.96 -6.53 0.37
C ALA A 62 18.89 -5.79 -0.47
N PRO A 63 18.15 -6.45 -1.39
CA PRO A 63 17.11 -5.77 -2.17
C PRO A 63 15.97 -5.24 -1.29
N ILE A 64 15.65 -5.95 -0.21
CA ILE A 64 14.58 -5.58 0.73
C ILE A 64 15.06 -4.44 1.62
N THR A 65 16.26 -4.57 2.20
CA THR A 65 16.83 -3.55 3.09
C THR A 65 17.08 -2.24 2.35
N ASN A 66 17.51 -2.29 1.08
CA ASN A 66 17.68 -1.09 0.26
C ASN A 66 16.35 -0.36 0.01
N LYS A 67 15.32 -1.07 -0.47
CA LYS A 67 14.02 -0.43 -0.78
C LYS A 67 13.28 0.05 0.47
N VAL A 68 13.17 -0.82 1.49
CA VAL A 68 12.47 -0.49 2.73
C VAL A 68 13.28 0.54 3.53
N GLY A 69 14.61 0.45 3.52
CA GLY A 69 15.51 1.41 4.15
C GLY A 69 15.40 2.80 3.54
N GLN A 70 15.39 2.91 2.21
CA GLN A 70 15.19 4.18 1.51
C GLN A 70 13.84 4.80 1.90
N PHE A 71 12.75 4.03 1.90
CA PHE A 71 11.43 4.53 2.30
C PHE A 71 11.42 5.02 3.75
N LEU A 72 11.96 4.22 4.66
CA LEU A 72 12.01 4.53 6.09
C LEU A 72 13.10 5.57 6.46
N SER A 73 13.90 6.04 5.50
CA SER A 73 14.91 7.09 5.74
C SER A 73 14.28 8.45 6.04
N SER A 74 13.07 8.69 5.55
CA SER A 74 12.31 9.92 5.79
C SER A 74 11.66 9.94 7.18
N LYS A 75 11.88 11.03 7.93
CA LYS A 75 11.23 11.24 9.23
C LYS A 75 9.70 11.24 9.10
N LEU A 76 9.16 11.82 8.02
CA LEU A 76 7.73 11.84 7.75
C LEU A 76 7.19 10.42 7.60
N VAL A 77 7.86 9.59 6.81
CA VAL A 77 7.46 8.18 6.60
C VAL A 77 7.52 7.41 7.91
N ARG A 78 8.59 7.54 8.71
CA ARG A 78 8.68 6.89 10.03
C ARG A 78 7.58 7.33 10.98
N ASN A 79 7.19 8.61 10.96
CA ASN A 79 6.10 9.11 11.78
C ASN A 79 4.74 8.52 11.39
N ILE A 80 4.54 8.16 10.12
CA ILE A 80 3.30 7.53 9.63
C ILE A 80 3.32 6.01 9.88
N PHE A 81 4.35 5.31 9.40
CA PHE A 81 4.40 3.84 9.36
C PHE A 81 5.12 3.19 10.54
N GLY A 82 5.74 4.00 11.41
CA GLY A 82 6.31 3.56 12.69
C GLY A 82 5.29 3.54 13.83
N GLN A 83 4.00 3.73 13.54
CA GLN A 83 2.94 3.68 14.54
C GLN A 83 2.33 2.28 14.60
N PRO A 84 2.22 1.65 15.78
CA PRO A 84 1.63 0.31 15.92
C PRO A 84 0.11 0.30 15.69
N LYS A 85 -0.55 1.46 15.78
CA LYS A 85 -1.98 1.63 15.53
C LYS A 85 -2.20 2.80 14.59
N SER A 86 -2.94 2.57 13.51
CA SER A 86 -3.41 3.65 12.63
C SER A 86 -4.56 4.40 13.28
N ARG A 87 -4.49 5.74 13.26
CA ARG A 87 -5.64 6.61 13.58
C ARG A 87 -6.53 6.90 12.37
N LEU A 88 -6.03 6.60 11.16
CA LEU A 88 -6.75 6.75 9.91
C LEU A 88 -7.53 5.47 9.61
N ASN A 89 -8.86 5.60 9.51
CA ASN A 89 -9.75 4.52 9.11
C ASN A 89 -10.56 4.99 7.88
N LEU A 90 -10.11 4.59 6.68
CA LEU A 90 -10.73 5.02 5.42
C LEU A 90 -12.12 4.44 5.26
N ARG A 91 -12.32 3.17 5.65
CA ARG A 91 -13.64 2.54 5.69
C ARG A 91 -14.66 3.38 6.47
N LYS A 92 -14.32 3.77 7.70
CA LYS A 92 -15.16 4.64 8.54
C LYS A 92 -15.37 6.02 7.90
N ALA A 93 -14.32 6.60 7.31
CA ALA A 93 -14.43 7.87 6.61
C ALA A 93 -15.43 7.80 5.44
N MET A 94 -15.42 6.70 4.68
CA MET A 94 -16.36 6.49 3.57
C MET A 94 -17.81 6.31 4.05
N ASP A 95 -18.02 5.52 5.09
CA ASP A 95 -19.38 5.23 5.58
C ASP A 95 -20.01 6.42 6.34
N GLU A 96 -19.19 7.22 7.01
CA GLU A 96 -19.64 8.42 7.71
C GLU A 96 -19.77 9.63 6.77
N GLY A 97 -19.17 9.58 5.57
CA GLY A 97 -19.17 10.69 4.60
C GLY A 97 -18.21 11.82 5.01
N LYS A 98 -17.04 11.47 5.56
CA LYS A 98 -16.02 12.43 5.96
C LYS A 98 -15.27 12.98 4.74
N ILE A 99 -14.66 14.15 4.92
CA ILE A 99 -13.71 14.71 3.97
C ILE A 99 -12.30 14.33 4.43
N LEU A 100 -11.52 13.71 3.54
CA LEU A 100 -10.12 13.42 3.75
C LEU A 100 -9.28 14.23 2.77
N LEU A 101 -8.33 15.01 3.30
CA LEU A 101 -7.37 15.75 2.50
C LEU A 101 -5.99 15.14 2.69
N VAL A 102 -5.35 14.78 1.58
CA VAL A 102 -4.00 14.19 1.58
C VAL A 102 -3.10 15.10 0.75
N ASN A 103 -2.09 15.69 1.40
CA ASN A 103 -1.10 16.51 0.73
C ASN A 103 0.17 15.70 0.47
N LEU A 104 0.37 15.29 -0.78
CA LEU A 104 1.55 14.56 -1.25
C LEU A 104 2.48 15.44 -2.09
N SER A 105 2.57 16.75 -1.78
CA SER A 105 3.46 17.67 -2.48
C SER A 105 4.90 17.13 -2.50
N LYS A 106 5.40 16.80 -3.70
CA LYS A 106 6.74 16.24 -3.91
C LYS A 106 7.84 17.12 -3.31
N GLY A 107 7.69 18.44 -3.35
CA GLY A 107 8.65 19.38 -2.75
C GLY A 107 8.75 19.32 -1.22
N LYS A 108 7.72 18.81 -0.52
CA LYS A 108 7.71 18.64 0.95
C LYS A 108 7.98 17.20 1.37
N VAL A 109 7.46 16.24 0.62
CA VAL A 109 7.46 14.81 0.99
C VAL A 109 8.63 14.04 0.34
N GLY A 110 9.16 14.56 -0.77
CA GLY A 110 10.03 13.85 -1.69
C GLY A 110 9.22 13.04 -2.69
N GLU A 111 9.70 12.93 -3.93
CA GLU A 111 8.98 12.27 -5.03
C GLU A 111 8.71 10.78 -4.75
N ASP A 112 9.75 10.00 -4.44
CA ASP A 112 9.61 8.57 -4.17
C ASP A 112 8.62 8.29 -3.02
N ASN A 113 8.71 9.07 -1.95
CA ASN A 113 7.83 8.93 -0.79
C ASN A 113 6.39 9.32 -1.13
N ALA A 114 6.19 10.42 -1.88
CA ALA A 114 4.87 10.86 -2.31
C ALA A 114 4.20 9.79 -3.17
N ASN A 115 4.92 9.29 -4.18
CA ASN A 115 4.44 8.24 -5.08
C ASN A 115 4.06 6.98 -4.29
N MET A 116 4.95 6.50 -3.41
CA MET A 116 4.72 5.29 -2.63
C MET A 116 3.58 5.43 -1.62
N ILE A 117 3.48 6.57 -0.89
CA ILE A 117 2.35 6.83 0.01
C ILE A 117 1.04 6.89 -0.76
N GLY A 118 1.04 7.55 -1.92
CA GLY A 118 -0.14 7.63 -2.79
C GLY A 118 -0.59 6.26 -3.28
N SER A 119 0.32 5.43 -3.80
CA SER A 119 0.00 4.06 -4.23
C SER A 119 -0.58 3.21 -3.09
N LEU A 120 -0.01 3.31 -1.87
CA LEU A 120 -0.54 2.63 -0.68
C LEU A 120 -1.94 3.12 -0.31
N LEU A 121 -2.21 4.43 -0.40
CA LEU A 121 -3.53 4.99 -0.14
C LEU A 121 -4.56 4.52 -1.16
N VAL A 122 -4.24 4.52 -2.45
CA VAL A 122 -5.13 4.02 -3.52
C VAL A 122 -5.47 2.55 -3.27
N THR A 123 -4.46 1.74 -2.96
CA THR A 123 -4.65 0.31 -2.63
C THR A 123 -5.53 0.16 -1.38
N LYS A 124 -5.33 0.99 -0.36
CA LYS A 124 -6.13 0.95 0.86
C LYS A 124 -7.58 1.39 0.62
N PHE A 125 -7.81 2.39 -0.23
CA PHE A 125 -9.15 2.78 -0.68
C PHE A 125 -9.85 1.64 -1.41
N GLN A 126 -9.14 0.92 -2.29
CA GLN A 126 -9.69 -0.27 -2.96
C GLN A 126 -10.15 -1.31 -1.93
N ILE A 127 -9.25 -1.74 -1.05
CA ILE A 127 -9.54 -2.76 -0.03
C ILE A 127 -10.71 -2.33 0.86
N ASP A 128 -10.70 -1.07 1.35
CA ASP A 128 -11.74 -0.58 2.23
C ASP A 128 -13.08 -0.40 1.49
N ALA A 129 -13.08 -0.03 0.22
CA ALA A 129 -14.29 0.05 -0.58
C ALA A 129 -14.88 -1.35 -0.81
N MET A 130 -14.07 -2.31 -1.23
CA MET A 130 -14.49 -3.71 -1.42
C MET A 130 -15.03 -4.32 -0.13
N SER A 131 -14.45 -3.96 1.02
CA SER A 131 -14.95 -4.43 2.32
C SER A 131 -16.40 -4.02 2.59
N ARG A 132 -16.95 -2.99 1.90
CA ARG A 132 -18.37 -2.54 2.01
C ARG A 132 -19.36 -3.54 1.43
N ALA A 133 -18.91 -4.71 0.98
CA ALA A 133 -19.74 -5.83 0.59
C ALA A 133 -20.76 -6.22 1.69
N ASP A 134 -20.40 -6.00 2.96
CA ASP A 134 -21.23 -6.21 4.14
C ASP A 134 -22.39 -5.20 4.32
N ILE A 135 -22.36 -4.05 3.64
CA ILE A 135 -23.44 -3.04 3.68
C ILE A 135 -24.39 -3.26 2.47
N PRO A 136 -25.72 -3.28 2.65
CA PRO A 136 -26.67 -3.30 1.54
C PRO A 136 -26.46 -2.13 0.55
N ALA A 137 -26.56 -2.39 -0.76
CA ALA A 137 -26.19 -1.42 -1.80
C ALA A 137 -26.91 -0.05 -1.70
N HIS A 138 -28.16 -0.03 -1.22
CA HIS A 138 -28.94 1.20 -1.02
C HIS A 138 -28.53 2.01 0.22
N MET A 139 -27.85 1.39 1.19
CA MET A 139 -27.34 2.06 2.39
C MET A 139 -25.91 2.59 2.21
N ARG A 140 -25.21 2.18 1.14
CA ARG A 140 -23.84 2.63 0.86
C ARG A 140 -23.83 4.10 0.45
N LYS A 141 -23.23 4.96 1.27
CA LYS A 141 -22.99 6.36 0.91
C LYS A 141 -21.96 6.46 -0.23
N PRO A 142 -22.20 7.27 -1.26
CA PRO A 142 -21.19 7.62 -2.25
C PRO A 142 -19.97 8.27 -1.60
N PHE A 143 -18.78 7.87 -2.05
CA PHE A 143 -17.53 8.51 -1.69
C PHE A 143 -16.75 8.83 -2.96
N TYR A 144 -16.21 10.05 -3.04
CA TYR A 144 -15.53 10.56 -4.22
C TYR A 144 -14.04 10.68 -3.94
N LEU A 145 -13.24 9.93 -4.70
CA LEU A 145 -11.80 9.92 -4.61
C LEU A 145 -11.22 10.71 -5.78
N TYR A 146 -10.72 11.90 -5.48
CA TYR A 146 -10.04 12.78 -6.43
C TYR A 146 -8.54 12.53 -6.35
N ILE A 147 -7.92 12.24 -7.48
CA ILE A 147 -6.49 11.97 -7.59
C ILE A 147 -5.92 12.86 -8.69
N ASP A 148 -5.17 13.87 -8.27
CA ASP A 148 -4.38 14.70 -9.17
C ASP A 148 -3.05 14.01 -9.53
N GLU A 149 -2.50 14.32 -10.69
CA GLU A 149 -1.25 13.75 -11.21
C GLU A 149 -1.21 12.22 -11.09
N PHE A 150 -2.33 11.61 -11.49
CA PHE A 150 -2.71 10.24 -11.26
C PHE A 150 -1.65 9.21 -11.68
N GLN A 151 -0.92 9.46 -12.76
CA GLN A 151 0.14 8.60 -13.28
C GLN A 151 1.25 8.28 -12.25
N ASN A 152 1.44 9.13 -11.24
CA ASN A 152 2.47 8.95 -10.22
C ASN A 152 2.15 7.82 -9.21
N PHE A 153 0.88 7.42 -9.09
CA PHE A 153 0.42 6.47 -8.07
C PHE A 153 0.12 5.07 -8.63
N MET A 154 0.58 4.82 -9.86
CA MET A 154 0.23 3.67 -10.69
C MET A 154 1.18 2.48 -10.59
N THR A 155 1.91 2.37 -9.48
CA THR A 155 2.92 1.32 -9.33
C THR A 155 2.27 -0.06 -9.23
N GLY A 156 2.31 -0.84 -10.33
CA GLY A 156 1.90 -2.25 -10.37
C GLY A 156 0.55 -2.58 -11.04
N GLY A 157 0.08 -1.77 -12.01
CA GLY A 157 -0.95 -2.06 -13.03
C GLY A 157 -2.24 -2.78 -12.58
N ALA A 158 -2.12 -4.07 -12.25
CA ALA A 158 -3.21 -5.00 -11.91
C ALA A 158 -4.11 -4.56 -10.73
N SER A 159 -3.54 -3.97 -9.67
CA SER A 159 -4.37 -3.49 -8.54
C SER A 159 -5.23 -2.28 -8.94
N PHE A 160 -4.82 -1.52 -9.95
CA PHE A 160 -5.55 -0.33 -10.34
C PHE A 160 -6.66 -0.60 -11.35
N ALA A 161 -6.42 -1.46 -12.34
CA ALA A 161 -7.48 -1.89 -13.24
C ALA A 161 -8.68 -2.48 -12.46
N SER A 162 -8.40 -3.19 -11.37
CA SER A 162 -9.42 -3.73 -10.47
C SER A 162 -10.14 -2.65 -9.66
N ILE A 163 -9.47 -1.63 -9.09
CA ILE A 163 -10.20 -0.55 -8.40
C ILE A 163 -11.15 0.19 -9.36
N LEU A 164 -10.72 0.53 -10.58
CA LEU A 164 -11.59 1.20 -11.55
C LEU A 164 -12.82 0.36 -11.92
N SER A 165 -12.62 -0.94 -12.14
CA SER A 165 -13.67 -1.83 -12.60
C SER A 165 -14.66 -2.21 -11.47
N GLU A 166 -14.19 -2.31 -10.22
CA GLU A 166 -14.98 -2.85 -9.11
C GLU A 166 -15.51 -1.80 -8.13
N ALA A 167 -14.82 -0.68 -7.95
CA ALA A 167 -15.15 0.35 -6.94
C ALA A 167 -16.58 0.88 -7.06
N ARG A 168 -17.11 0.94 -8.29
CA ARG A 168 -18.47 1.40 -8.57
C ARG A 168 -19.54 0.59 -7.82
N LYS A 169 -19.36 -0.74 -7.71
CA LYS A 169 -20.27 -1.62 -6.95
C LYS A 169 -20.33 -1.22 -5.47
N TYR A 170 -19.25 -0.65 -4.96
CA TYR A 170 -19.09 -0.24 -3.57
C TYR A 170 -19.27 1.27 -3.34
N LYS A 171 -19.87 1.97 -4.31
CA LYS A 171 -20.16 3.41 -4.26
C LYS A 171 -18.90 4.27 -4.03
N LEU A 172 -17.73 3.81 -4.48
CA LEU A 172 -16.52 4.62 -4.59
C LEU A 172 -16.42 5.13 -6.04
N ALA A 173 -16.49 6.44 -6.22
CA ALA A 173 -16.32 7.11 -7.50
C ALA A 173 -14.90 7.66 -7.60
N LEU A 174 -14.18 7.30 -8.66
CA LEU A 174 -12.84 7.78 -8.92
C LEU A 174 -12.90 8.95 -9.91
N ILE A 175 -12.17 10.01 -9.60
CA ILE A 175 -11.94 11.15 -10.47
C ILE A 175 -10.44 11.32 -10.56
N VAL A 176 -9.88 11.01 -11.72
CA VAL A 176 -8.43 11.03 -11.96
C VAL A 176 -8.09 12.13 -12.95
N ALA A 177 -6.98 12.82 -12.70
CA ALA A 177 -6.43 13.82 -13.60
C ALA A 177 -4.98 13.47 -13.94
N ASN A 178 -4.64 13.57 -15.23
CA ASN A 178 -3.29 13.35 -15.74
C ASN A 178 -3.03 14.33 -16.89
N GLN A 179 -1.78 14.78 -17.03
CA GLN A 179 -1.42 15.76 -18.05
C GLN A 179 -1.38 15.14 -19.45
N TYR A 180 -0.80 13.94 -19.56
CA TYR A 180 -0.66 13.24 -20.83
C TYR A 180 -1.14 11.80 -20.69
N ILE A 181 -2.00 11.36 -21.62
CA ILE A 181 -2.44 9.96 -21.69
C ILE A 181 -1.25 9.03 -21.98
N SER A 182 -0.23 9.51 -22.70
CA SER A 182 0.98 8.74 -23.03
C SER A 182 1.78 8.30 -21.81
N GLN A 183 1.63 8.94 -20.65
CA GLN A 183 2.30 8.57 -19.40
C GLN A 183 1.69 7.34 -18.71
N LEU A 184 0.50 6.92 -19.13
CA LEU A 184 -0.18 5.75 -18.58
C LEU A 184 0.33 4.47 -19.26
N GLU A 185 0.39 3.39 -18.49
CA GLU A 185 0.60 2.03 -19.02
C GLU A 185 -0.61 1.60 -19.86
N GLU A 186 -0.44 0.68 -20.79
CA GLU A 186 -1.48 0.30 -21.77
C GLU A 186 -2.70 -0.35 -21.11
N ASP A 187 -2.48 -1.27 -20.17
CA ASP A 187 -3.51 -1.91 -19.35
C ASP A 187 -4.33 -0.89 -18.53
N VAL A 188 -3.67 0.17 -18.05
CA VAL A 188 -4.30 1.27 -17.31
C VAL A 188 -5.18 2.11 -18.24
N LYS A 189 -4.72 2.39 -19.47
CA LYS A 189 -5.54 3.10 -20.46
C LYS A 189 -6.78 2.30 -20.79
N ASP A 190 -6.64 1.01 -21.05
CA ASP A 190 -7.75 0.13 -21.37
C ASP A 190 -8.77 0.08 -20.22
N ALA A 191 -8.28 -0.04 -18.98
CA ALA A 191 -9.13 0.01 -17.80
C ALA A 191 -9.85 1.36 -17.63
N ILE A 192 -9.17 2.48 -17.90
CA ILE A 192 -9.78 3.81 -17.85
C ILE A 192 -10.85 3.91 -18.93
N PHE A 193 -10.48 3.80 -20.20
CA PHE A 193 -11.41 4.01 -21.32
C PHE A 193 -12.55 2.97 -21.37
N GLY A 194 -12.34 1.78 -20.81
CA GLY A 194 -13.38 0.77 -20.67
C GLY A 194 -14.38 1.02 -19.53
N ASN A 195 -14.00 1.77 -18.47
CA ASN A 195 -14.83 1.92 -17.27
C ASN A 195 -15.26 3.36 -16.97
N VAL A 196 -14.62 4.37 -17.54
CA VAL A 196 -15.00 5.78 -17.28
C VAL A 196 -16.24 6.16 -18.09
N GLY A 197 -17.25 6.67 -17.40
CA GLY A 197 -18.47 7.18 -18.05
C GLY A 197 -18.38 8.64 -18.50
N SER A 198 -17.31 9.36 -18.14
CA SER A 198 -17.15 10.78 -18.46
C SER A 198 -15.68 11.11 -18.59
N THR A 199 -15.34 11.86 -19.64
CA THR A 199 -13.99 12.36 -19.92
C THR A 199 -14.07 13.87 -20.11
N ILE A 200 -13.18 14.60 -19.47
CA ILE A 200 -13.03 16.04 -19.64
C ILE A 200 -11.63 16.25 -20.22
N CYS A 201 -11.55 16.92 -21.37
CA CYS A 201 -10.29 17.31 -21.99
C CYS A 201 -10.18 18.83 -21.90
N MET A 202 -9.03 19.31 -21.42
CA MET A 202 -8.75 20.74 -21.29
C MET A 202 -7.41 21.01 -21.97
N THR A 203 -7.43 21.96 -22.90
CA THR A 203 -6.23 22.53 -23.51
C THR A 203 -6.15 23.97 -23.04
N ILE A 204 -4.96 24.42 -22.64
CA ILE A 204 -4.69 25.82 -22.33
C ILE A 204 -4.28 26.52 -23.62
#